data_AF-A0A6N2R9A6-F1
#
_entry.id   AF-A0A6N2R9A6-F1
#
_cell.length_a   1.000
_cell.length_b   1.000
_cell.length_c   1.000
_cell.angle_alpha   90.00
_cell.angle_beta   90.00
_cell.angle_gamma   90.00
#
_symmetry.space_group_name_H-M   'P 1'
#
loop_
_entity.id
_entity.type
_entity.pdbx_description
1 polymer ?
#
loop_
_entity_poly.entity_id
_entity_poly.type
_entity_poly.pdbx_seq_one_letter_code
_entity_poly.pdbx_strand_id
1 'polypeptide(L)' 'MCNLSRALIEQGVEQGIQKEKLSLAKMMIQEGESIERIKKYTGYPIEKIKEIAETIKK' A
#
# COMPACT_ATOMS: atom_id res chain seq x y z
N MET A 1 -31.66 10.59 -4.85
CA MET A 1 -30.85 9.78 -3.91
C MET A 1 -29.84 8.93 -4.69
N CYS A 2 -28.89 9.53 -5.42
CA CYS A 2 -27.90 8.80 -6.23
C CYS A 2 -26.43 9.10 -5.88
N ASN A 3 -26.19 10.01 -4.92
CA ASN A 3 -24.84 10.48 -4.63
C ASN A 3 -24.13 9.62 -3.56
N LEU A 4 -24.90 8.96 -2.68
CA LEU A 4 -24.35 8.11 -1.62
C LEU A 4 -23.72 6.82 -2.17
N SER A 5 -24.36 6.20 -3.17
CA SER A 5 -23.90 4.93 -3.76
C SER A 5 -22.55 5.10 -4.45
N ARG A 6 -22.37 6.21 -5.17
CA ARG A 6 -21.10 6.54 -5.85
C ARG A 6 -19.98 6.81 -4.85
N ALA A 7 -20.26 7.58 -3.79
CA ALA A 7 -19.29 7.85 -2.74
C ALA A 7 -18.82 6.56 -2.02
N LEU A 8 -19.74 5.62 -1.75
CA LEU A 8 -19.39 4.33 -1.15
C LEU A 8 -18.54 3.46 -2.08
N ILE A 9 -18.82 3.48 -3.39
CA ILE A 9 -18.02 2.76 -4.38
C ILE A 9 -16.62 3.38 -4.47
N GLU A 10 -16.51 4.70 -4.58
CA GLU A 10 -15.21 5.41 -4.63
C GLU A 10 -14.38 5.14 -3.37
N GLN A 11 -15.00 5.20 -2.18
CA GLN A 11 -14.35 4.85 -0.92
C GLN A 11 -13.89 3.38 -0.89
N GLY A 12 -14.72 2.47 -1.40
CA GLY A 12 -14.37 1.05 -1.50
C GLY A 12 -13.18 0.79 -2.43
N VAL A 13 -13.14 1.45 -3.58
CA VAL A 13 -12.04 1.38 -4.54
C VAL A 13 -10.76 1.94 -3.92
N GLU A 14 -10.81 3.09 -3.27
CA GLU A 14 -9.65 3.71 -2.64
C GLU A 14 -9.08 2.84 -1.50
N GLN A 15 -9.94 2.24 -0.67
CA GLN A 15 -9.52 1.28 0.34
C GLN A 15 -8.88 0.03 -0.27
N GLY A 16 -9.42 -0.47 -1.40
CA GLY A 16 -8.86 -1.60 -2.13
C GLY A 16 -7.45 -1.31 -2.64
N ILE A 17 -7.27 -0.16 -3.30
CA ILE A 17 -5.96 0.28 -3.82
C ILE A 17 -4.95 0.43 -2.69
N GLN A 18 -5.36 1.00 -1.54
CA GLN A 18 -4.46 1.15 -0.39
C GLN A 18 -4.02 -0.22 0.18
N LYS A 19 -4.94 -1.18 0.28
CA LYS A 19 -4.62 -2.55 0.74
C LYS A 19 -3.68 -3.26 -0.22
N GLU A 20 -3.91 -3.12 -1.52
CA GLU A 20 -3.06 -3.74 -2.56
C GLU A 20 -1.62 -3.19 -2.50
N LYS A 21 -1.46 -1.86 -2.44
CA LYS A 21 -0.16 -1.21 -2.30
C LYS A 21 0.57 -1.66 -1.03
N LEU A 22 -0.14 -1.77 0.09
CA LEU A 22 0.42 -2.26 1.34
C LEU A 22 0.87 -3.72 1.22
N SER A 23 0.05 -4.59 0.63
CA SER A 23 0.40 -6.00 0.44
C SER A 23 1.60 -6.16 -0.47
N LEU A 24 1.66 -5.40 -1.56
CA LEU A 24 2.80 -5.39 -2.48
C LEU A 24 4.08 -4.95 -1.77
N ALA A 25 4.03 -3.85 -1.01
CA ALA A 25 5.17 -3.38 -0.23
C ALA A 25 5.69 -4.46 0.74
N LYS A 26 4.77 -5.12 1.46
CA LYS A 26 5.12 -6.20 2.40
C LYS A 26 5.80 -7.38 1.70
N MET A 27 5.24 -7.83 0.57
CA MET A 27 5.79 -8.92 -0.21
C MET A 27 7.20 -8.60 -0.72
N MET A 28 7.39 -7.42 -1.33
CA MET A 28 8.70 -7.00 -1.83
C MET A 28 9.75 -6.89 -0.70
N ILE A 29 9.37 -6.42 0.49
CA ILE A 29 10.26 -6.38 1.65
C ILE A 29 10.66 -7.79 2.11
N GLN A 30 9.71 -8.73 2.12
CA GLN A 30 9.98 -10.13 2.46
C GLN A 30 10.87 -10.82 1.44
N GLU A 31 10.72 -10.49 0.16
CA GLU A 31 11.57 -10.97 -0.93
C GLU A 31 12.97 -10.34 -0.92
N GLY A 32 13.22 -9.33 -0.07
CA GLY A 32 14.50 -8.66 0.03
C GLY A 32 14.78 -7.65 -1.08
N GLU A 33 13.73 -7.14 -1.73
CA GLU A 33 13.84 -6.11 -2.77
C GLU A 33 14.41 -4.79 -2.21
N SER A 34 15.01 -3.98 -3.10
CA SER A 34 15.55 -2.68 -2.71
C SER A 34 14.44 -1.68 -2.41
N ILE A 35 14.70 -0.77 -1.46
CA ILE A 35 13.77 0.31 -1.08
C ILE A 35 13.39 1.17 -2.30
N GLU A 36 14.30 1.36 -3.25
CA GLU A 36 14.04 2.12 -4.48
C GLU A 36 13.04 1.43 -5.40
N ARG A 37 13.13 0.10 -5.57
CA ARG A 37 12.13 -0.66 -6.34
C ARG A 37 10.78 -0.62 -5.64
N ILE A 38 10.75 -0.84 -4.33
CA ILE A 38 9.51 -0.76 -3.55
C ILE A 38 8.87 0.62 -3.72
N LYS A 39 9.64 1.70 -3.60
CA LYS A 39 9.17 3.08 -3.83
C LYS A 39 8.60 3.26 -5.25
N LYS A 40 9.28 2.74 -6.27
CA LYS A 40 8.84 2.85 -7.68
C LYS A 40 7.50 2.18 -7.93
N TYR A 41 7.27 0.99 -7.36
CA TYR A 41 6.07 0.19 -7.63
C TYR A 41 4.90 0.52 -6.69
N THR A 42 5.18 0.84 -5.42
CA THR A 42 4.14 1.13 -4.42
C THR A 42 3.78 2.62 -4.35
N GLY A 43 4.71 3.49 -4.77
CA GLY A 43 4.61 4.94 -4.61
C GLY A 43 4.81 5.42 -3.18
N TYR A 44 5.20 4.55 -2.24
CA TYR A 44 5.39 4.95 -0.85
C TYR A 44 6.70 5.70 -0.63
N PRO A 45 6.73 6.66 0.31
CA PRO A 45 7.96 7.27 0.75
C PRO A 45 8.84 6.26 1.50
N ILE A 46 10.14 6.51 1.50
CA ILE A 46 11.14 5.63 2.12
C ILE A 46 10.83 5.38 3.60
N GLU A 47 10.35 6.39 4.31
CA GLU A 47 9.97 6.30 5.73
C GLU A 47 8.86 5.26 5.96
N LYS A 48 7.81 5.30 5.14
CA LYS A 48 6.70 4.34 5.21
C LYS A 48 7.15 2.92 4.90
N ILE A 49 8.06 2.76 3.93
CA ILE A 49 8.62 1.44 3.58
C ILE A 49 9.41 0.86 4.76
N LYS A 50 10.20 1.69 5.46
CA LYS A 50 10.92 1.28 6.68
C LYS A 50 9.96 0.90 7.81
N GLU A 51 8.93 1.69 8.05
CA GLU A 51 7.90 1.40 9.06
C GLU A 51 7.20 0.06 8.79
N ILE A 52 6.86 -0.22 7.53
CA ILE A 52 6.28 -1.51 7.12
C ILE A 52 7.28 -2.63 7.35
N ALA A 53 8.55 -2.44 7.01
CA ALA A 53 9.59 -3.44 7.23
C ALA A 53 9.80 -3.76 8.72
N GLU A 54 9.78 -2.74 9.58
CA GLU A 54 9.84 -2.91 11.04
C GLU A 54 8.61 -3.64 11.58
N THR A 55 7.43 -3.36 11.02
CA THR A 55 6.18 -4.04 11.40
C THR A 55 6.19 -5.53 11.05
N ILE A 56 6.82 -5.94 9.94
CA ILE A 56 6.91 -7.36 9.52
C ILE A 56 7.95 -8.13 10.34
N LYS A 57 9.01 -7.46 10.80
CA LYS A 57 10.08 -8.09 11.61
C LYS A 57 9.67 -8.39 13.05
N LYS A 58 8.55 -7.83 13.52
CA LYS A 58 8.01 -7.99 14.86
C LYS A 58 7.08 -9.19 14.92
#